data_AF-A0A6I3CN69-F1
#
_entry.id   AF-A0A6I3CN69-F1
#
_cell.length_a   1.000
_cell.length_b   1.000
_cell.length_c   1.000
_cell.angle_alpha   90.00
_cell.angle_beta   90.00
_cell.angle_gamma   90.00
#
_symmetry.space_group_name_H-M   'P 1'
#
loop_
_entity.id
_entity.type
_entity.pdbx_description
1 polymer ?
#
loop_
_entity_poly.entity_id
_entity_poly.type
_entity_poly.pdbx_seq_one_letter_code
_entity_poly.pdbx_strand_id
1 'polypeptide(L)'
;MIFRRITLLPGALLSAPVFFLSLLWPVIVQFGESSALGGNSRDLVIRLALLFPIQVLMFAFPFLTWHWICPQVPSRNWTWLLLVSVIVGAALRGVALGMLLFLFGISESPEFVFRIVASVGHMVVVTVVLWFLVSEVHGLNARRRQLLADRDQLIDLQLAAQRDLEQLGDRAAEEVRLSILRSLGGLQISDSSELRERLRLTIDEVVRPLSHHLGTQPSSWTPTQPSTQKVSINWPLAIREGLNPSRIHPIVLPLLLLWLGLPIHIFRFTPSIVLAYTAITLMAIPVFWIARKIAIRVCIGRGTGFTSMAFVVAIVVGGLLFGLATLTYMWVEPQPFAFVIVAPILALLISGLLAVAEAARDQNLELEADLTTTTADLRWSLTRAREHYRQRERGLAHALHGRVQTSLAAAFLRLERDAAQSANDDALLVSLQAEILEVIAELDFRDSAPESVDRVIALTQINWSDVVHLDFRVEEHVKQALSVDSLCARSVNDLIPELVFNSVRHGSATAIKVELELADTRTLCLTVIDDGIKDIFAKRYGLGSALLDDSSLSWTRTRGGERTTTTCMLPCLHLDST
;
A
#
# COMPACT_ATOMS: atom_id res chain seq x y z
N MET A 1 11.26 -6.39 -18.49
CA MET A 1 10.62 -6.11 -17.19
C MET A 1 9.26 -5.38 -17.32
N ILE A 2 8.49 -5.57 -18.42
CA ILE A 2 7.32 -4.72 -18.78
C ILE A 2 5.96 -5.48 -18.73
N PHE A 3 5.94 -6.77 -18.37
CA PHE A 3 4.68 -7.52 -18.23
C PHE A 3 4.44 -7.92 -16.77
N ARG A 4 4.16 -6.95 -15.88
CA ARG A 4 3.31 -7.25 -14.71
C ARG A 4 1.94 -7.68 -15.30
N ARG A 5 1.38 -8.80 -14.84
CA ARG A 5 0.08 -9.31 -15.31
C ARG A 5 -0.96 -8.19 -15.27
N ILE A 6 -1.35 -7.71 -16.45
CA ILE A 6 -2.50 -6.81 -16.61
C ILE A 6 -3.71 -7.61 -16.14
N THR A 7 -4.17 -7.34 -14.92
CA THR A 7 -5.36 -7.97 -14.36
C THR A 7 -6.56 -7.13 -14.75
N LEU A 8 -7.15 -7.45 -15.90
CA LEU A 8 -8.43 -6.88 -16.31
C LEU A 8 -9.51 -7.37 -15.35
N LEU A 9 -9.98 -6.47 -14.48
CA LEU A 9 -11.04 -6.71 -13.52
C LEU A 9 -12.34 -6.96 -14.29
N PRO A 10 -12.92 -8.17 -14.23
CA PRO A 10 -14.13 -8.50 -14.97
C PRO A 10 -15.32 -7.58 -14.69
N GLY A 11 -15.50 -7.17 -13.43
CA GLY A 11 -16.55 -6.24 -13.03
C GLY A 11 -16.39 -4.83 -13.62
N ALA A 12 -15.18 -4.42 -14.04
CA ALA A 12 -14.96 -3.12 -14.67
C ALA A 12 -15.57 -3.06 -16.09
N LEU A 13 -15.65 -4.19 -16.81
CA LEU A 13 -16.22 -4.25 -18.16
C LEU A 13 -17.70 -3.85 -18.17
N LEU A 14 -18.46 -4.31 -17.17
CA LEU A 14 -19.90 -4.09 -17.04
C LEU A 14 -20.23 -2.79 -16.28
N SER A 15 -19.24 -1.95 -16.03
CA SER A 15 -19.44 -0.69 -15.32
C SER A 15 -20.13 0.35 -16.21
N ALA A 16 -20.92 1.23 -15.58
CA ALA A 16 -21.60 2.32 -16.27
C ALA A 16 -20.64 3.21 -17.11
N PRO A 17 -19.42 3.58 -16.63
CA PRO A 17 -18.49 4.37 -17.44
C PRO A 17 -18.11 3.71 -18.76
N VAL A 18 -17.83 2.40 -18.78
CA VAL A 18 -17.49 1.69 -20.02
C VAL A 18 -18.67 1.69 -20.99
N PHE A 19 -19.89 1.46 -20.50
CA PHE A 19 -21.09 1.49 -21.32
C PHE A 19 -21.35 2.88 -21.94
N PHE A 20 -21.38 3.94 -21.13
CA PHE A 20 -21.72 5.28 -21.60
C PHE A 20 -20.60 5.92 -22.45
N LEU A 21 -19.33 5.74 -22.08
CA LEU A 21 -18.22 6.26 -22.88
C LEU A 21 -18.09 5.53 -24.22
N SER A 22 -18.35 4.21 -24.25
CA SER A 22 -18.36 3.46 -25.53
C SER A 22 -19.56 3.81 -26.42
N LEU A 23 -20.65 4.36 -25.87
CA LEU A 23 -21.80 4.86 -26.64
C LEU A 23 -21.49 6.18 -27.37
N LEU A 24 -20.54 6.98 -26.88
CA LEU A 24 -20.11 8.21 -27.58
C LEU A 24 -19.51 7.91 -28.96
N TRP A 25 -18.81 6.77 -29.07
CA TRP A 25 -18.20 6.33 -30.32
C TRP A 25 -19.19 6.22 -31.48
N PRO A 26 -20.25 5.38 -31.41
CA PRO A 26 -21.19 5.23 -32.51
C PRO A 26 -22.04 6.46 -32.77
N VAL A 27 -22.23 7.35 -31.79
CA VAL A 27 -22.86 8.66 -32.03
C VAL A 27 -22.02 9.42 -33.06
N ILE A 28 -20.71 9.54 -32.85
CA ILE A 28 -19.80 10.25 -33.78
C ILE A 28 -19.79 9.59 -35.16
N VAL A 29 -19.72 8.25 -35.21
CA VAL A 29 -19.71 7.51 -36.49
C VAL A 29 -21.03 7.72 -37.25
N GLN A 30 -22.18 7.66 -36.57
CA GLN A 30 -23.48 7.86 -37.21
C GLN A 30 -23.69 9.30 -37.66
N PHE A 31 -23.18 10.30 -36.93
CA PHE A 31 -23.15 11.67 -37.42
C PHE A 31 -22.35 11.77 -38.74
N GLY A 32 -21.16 11.17 -38.81
CA GLY A 32 -20.34 11.13 -40.03
C GLY A 32 -21.01 10.43 -41.22
N GLU A 33 -21.66 9.28 -40.98
CA GLU A 33 -22.42 8.55 -42.02
C GLU A 33 -23.68 9.31 -42.47
N SER A 34 -24.41 9.92 -41.54
CA SER A 34 -25.64 10.66 -41.84
C SER A 34 -25.37 11.92 -42.64
N SER A 35 -24.26 12.62 -42.32
CA SER A 35 -23.78 13.71 -43.16
C SER A 35 -23.50 13.12 -44.53
N ALA A 36 -22.64 12.09 -44.64
CA ALA A 36 -22.18 11.49 -45.91
C ALA A 36 -23.29 11.10 -46.89
N LEU A 37 -24.43 10.64 -46.38
CA LEU A 37 -25.55 10.13 -47.18
C LEU A 37 -26.60 11.19 -47.56
N GLY A 38 -26.38 12.47 -47.24
CA GLY A 38 -27.35 13.55 -47.51
C GLY A 38 -28.67 13.35 -46.77
N GLY A 39 -28.64 12.67 -45.61
CA GLY A 39 -29.80 12.13 -44.93
C GLY A 39 -30.79 13.19 -44.45
N ASN A 40 -32.08 12.86 -44.54
CA ASN A 40 -33.15 13.68 -43.98
C ASN A 40 -32.99 13.74 -42.44
N SER A 41 -33.40 14.82 -41.79
CA SER A 41 -33.30 14.97 -40.33
C SER A 41 -33.99 13.82 -39.59
N ARG A 42 -35.04 13.26 -40.19
CA ARG A 42 -35.73 12.03 -39.76
C ARG A 42 -34.80 10.82 -39.66
N ASP A 43 -33.92 10.59 -40.64
CA ASP A 43 -33.07 9.40 -40.70
C ASP A 43 -31.96 9.46 -39.65
N LEU A 44 -31.44 10.67 -39.37
CA LEU A 44 -30.51 10.91 -38.29
C LEU A 44 -31.16 10.63 -36.92
N VAL A 45 -32.39 11.10 -36.70
CA VAL A 45 -33.12 10.84 -35.45
C VAL A 45 -33.34 9.35 -35.23
N ILE A 46 -33.74 8.61 -36.28
CA ILE A 46 -33.91 7.16 -36.19
C ILE A 46 -32.57 6.46 -35.90
N ARG A 47 -31.49 6.82 -36.61
CA ARG A 47 -30.14 6.27 -36.36
C ARG A 47 -29.71 6.47 -34.91
N LEU A 48 -29.87 7.68 -34.36
CA LEU A 48 -29.52 7.98 -32.97
C LEU A 48 -30.41 7.22 -31.97
N ALA A 49 -31.71 7.12 -32.23
CA ALA A 49 -32.65 6.36 -31.40
C ALA A 49 -32.31 4.86 -31.33
N LEU A 50 -31.76 4.30 -32.42
CA LEU A 50 -31.35 2.90 -32.49
C LEU A 50 -30.04 2.61 -31.73
N LEU A 51 -29.18 3.61 -31.47
CA LEU A 51 -27.87 3.37 -30.87
C LEU A 51 -27.94 2.78 -29.45
N PHE A 52 -28.82 3.31 -28.60
CA PHE A 52 -28.96 2.83 -27.23
C PHE A 52 -29.42 1.37 -27.13
N PRO A 53 -30.54 0.94 -27.77
CA PRO A 53 -30.98 -0.45 -27.68
C PRO A 53 -29.98 -1.43 -28.30
N ILE A 54 -29.29 -1.03 -29.38
CA ILE A 54 -28.24 -1.84 -30.00
C ILE A 54 -27.01 -1.96 -29.07
N GLN A 55 -26.67 -0.90 -28.34
CA GLN A 55 -25.59 -0.94 -27.34
C GLN A 55 -25.96 -1.85 -26.15
N VAL A 56 -27.21 -1.80 -25.69
CA VAL A 56 -27.73 -2.73 -24.66
C VAL A 56 -27.63 -4.17 -25.14
N LEU A 57 -28.00 -4.45 -26.40
CA LEU A 57 -27.86 -5.78 -27.00
C LEU A 57 -26.40 -6.26 -26.99
N MET A 58 -25.45 -5.39 -27.36
CA MET A 58 -24.03 -5.73 -27.32
C MET A 58 -23.57 -6.09 -25.90
N PHE A 59 -23.96 -5.31 -24.89
CA PHE A 59 -23.54 -5.51 -23.50
C PHE A 59 -24.31 -6.63 -22.78
N ALA A 60 -25.47 -7.05 -23.30
CA ALA A 60 -26.19 -8.22 -22.79
C ALA A 60 -25.33 -9.50 -22.88
N PHE A 61 -24.50 -9.66 -23.92
CA PHE A 61 -23.61 -10.81 -24.06
C PHE A 61 -22.54 -10.95 -22.96
N PRO A 62 -21.68 -9.94 -22.72
CA PRO A 62 -20.74 -9.99 -21.61
C PRO A 62 -21.45 -10.03 -20.25
N PHE A 63 -22.64 -9.42 -20.12
CA PHE A 63 -23.43 -9.50 -18.90
C PHE A 63 -23.89 -10.93 -18.59
N LEU A 64 -24.46 -11.63 -19.57
CA LEU A 64 -24.90 -13.03 -19.44
C LEU A 64 -23.70 -13.97 -19.23
N THR A 65 -22.60 -13.73 -19.95
CA THR A 65 -21.37 -14.51 -19.80
C THR A 65 -20.82 -14.36 -18.38
N TRP A 66 -20.80 -13.15 -17.83
CA TRP A 66 -20.34 -12.89 -16.46
C TRP A 66 -21.22 -13.55 -15.39
N HIS A 67 -22.54 -13.49 -15.52
CA HIS A 67 -23.44 -14.01 -14.48
C HIS A 67 -23.69 -15.51 -14.56
N TRP A 68 -23.66 -16.12 -15.76
CA TRP A 68 -24.04 -17.51 -15.95
C TRP A 68 -22.87 -18.44 -16.28
N ILE A 69 -21.90 -17.97 -17.08
CA ILE A 69 -20.80 -18.82 -17.57
C ILE A 69 -19.58 -18.70 -16.67
N CYS A 70 -19.15 -17.48 -16.30
CA CYS A 70 -17.97 -17.27 -15.47
C CYS A 70 -18.00 -18.02 -14.13
N PRO A 71 -19.13 -18.13 -13.39
CA PRO A 71 -19.16 -18.88 -12.14
C PRO A 71 -18.90 -20.39 -12.30
N GLN A 72 -19.09 -20.93 -13.51
CA GLN A 72 -18.91 -22.36 -13.82
C GLN A 72 -17.49 -22.67 -14.30
N VAL A 73 -16.65 -21.67 -14.54
CA VAL A 73 -15.32 -21.82 -15.17
C VAL A 73 -14.23 -21.27 -14.23
N PRO A 74 -13.03 -21.87 -14.17
CA PRO A 74 -11.92 -21.35 -13.37
C PRO A 74 -11.60 -19.87 -13.69
N SER A 75 -11.31 -19.10 -12.64
CA SER A 75 -11.09 -17.65 -12.71
C SER A 75 -9.99 -17.20 -13.68
N ARG A 76 -9.00 -18.07 -13.94
CA ARG A 76 -7.94 -17.84 -14.94
C ARG A 76 -8.48 -17.59 -16.35
N ASN A 77 -9.65 -18.13 -16.69
CA ASN A 77 -10.20 -18.06 -18.04
C ASN A 77 -11.24 -16.95 -18.22
N TRP A 78 -11.62 -16.24 -17.14
CA TRP A 78 -12.68 -15.22 -17.19
C TRP A 78 -12.38 -14.10 -18.18
N THR A 79 -11.15 -13.61 -18.22
CA THR A 79 -10.73 -12.54 -19.14
C THR A 79 -10.92 -12.94 -20.60
N TRP A 80 -10.54 -14.17 -20.96
CA TRP A 80 -10.69 -14.69 -22.31
C TRP A 80 -12.16 -14.89 -22.68
N LEU A 81 -12.97 -15.45 -21.78
CA LEU A 81 -14.40 -15.62 -21.99
C LEU A 81 -15.10 -14.28 -22.23
N LEU A 82 -14.78 -13.28 -21.41
CA LEU A 82 -15.34 -11.94 -21.56
C LEU A 82 -14.90 -11.27 -22.87
N LEU A 83 -13.63 -11.40 -23.25
CA LEU A 83 -13.14 -10.88 -24.52
C LEU A 83 -13.88 -11.51 -25.72
N VAL A 84 -14.07 -12.83 -25.72
CA VAL A 84 -14.86 -13.53 -26.73
C VAL A 84 -16.31 -13.03 -26.72
N SER A 85 -16.92 -12.85 -25.54
CA SER A 85 -18.30 -12.35 -25.44
C SER A 85 -18.47 -10.92 -25.98
N VAL A 86 -17.48 -10.05 -25.82
CA VAL A 86 -17.47 -8.70 -26.39
C VAL A 86 -17.38 -8.76 -27.93
N ILE A 87 -16.57 -9.66 -28.48
CA ILE A 87 -16.48 -9.88 -29.93
C ILE A 87 -17.83 -10.37 -30.49
N VAL A 88 -18.43 -11.37 -29.86
CA VAL A 88 -19.73 -11.93 -30.27
C VAL A 88 -20.84 -10.87 -30.16
N GLY A 89 -20.89 -10.15 -29.04
CA GLY A 89 -21.83 -9.04 -28.85
C GLY A 89 -21.66 -7.93 -29.88
N ALA A 90 -20.41 -7.58 -30.23
CA ALA A 90 -20.12 -6.59 -31.26
C ALA A 90 -20.53 -7.05 -32.66
N ALA A 91 -20.37 -8.33 -33.00
CA ALA A 91 -20.82 -8.90 -34.27
C ALA A 91 -22.35 -8.86 -34.38
N LEU A 92 -23.06 -9.28 -33.33
CA LEU A 92 -24.53 -9.25 -33.28
C LEU A 92 -25.09 -7.84 -33.33
N ARG A 93 -24.40 -6.88 -32.68
CA ARG A 93 -24.68 -5.45 -32.84
C ARG A 93 -24.60 -5.00 -34.30
N GLY A 94 -23.60 -5.47 -35.07
CA GLY A 94 -23.48 -5.18 -36.50
C GLY A 94 -24.65 -5.73 -37.32
N VAL A 95 -25.09 -6.96 -37.02
CA VAL A 95 -26.27 -7.58 -37.65
C VAL A 95 -27.55 -6.82 -37.31
N ALA A 96 -27.77 -6.52 -36.03
CA ALA A 96 -28.94 -5.80 -35.56
C ALA A 96 -29.03 -4.41 -36.19
N LEU A 97 -27.91 -3.67 -36.26
CA LEU A 97 -27.85 -2.37 -36.91
C LEU A 97 -28.23 -2.48 -38.40
N GLY A 98 -27.70 -3.47 -39.13
CA GLY A 98 -28.03 -3.67 -40.54
C GLY A 98 -29.49 -4.01 -40.79
N MET A 99 -30.04 -4.91 -39.97
CA MET A 99 -31.44 -5.31 -40.07
C MET A 99 -32.39 -4.15 -39.74
N LEU A 100 -32.11 -3.37 -38.70
CA LEU A 100 -32.94 -2.24 -38.30
C LEU A 100 -32.88 -1.11 -39.33
N LEU A 101 -31.71 -0.77 -39.85
CA LEU A 101 -31.60 0.26 -40.90
C LEU A 101 -32.33 -0.14 -42.19
N PHE A 102 -32.30 -1.43 -42.54
CA PHE A 102 -33.09 -1.95 -43.66
C PHE A 102 -34.59 -1.89 -43.37
N LEU A 103 -35.04 -2.32 -42.19
CA LEU A 103 -36.44 -2.32 -41.79
C LEU A 103 -37.06 -0.92 -41.75
N PHE A 104 -36.29 0.08 -41.31
CA PHE A 104 -36.71 1.49 -41.29
C PHE A 104 -36.58 2.19 -42.65
N GLY A 105 -36.15 1.48 -43.71
CA GLY A 105 -36.01 2.03 -45.06
C GLY A 105 -34.86 3.03 -45.23
N ILE A 106 -33.89 3.03 -44.31
CA ILE A 106 -32.73 3.94 -44.33
C ILE A 106 -31.61 3.39 -45.23
N SER A 107 -31.55 2.07 -45.41
CA SER A 107 -30.58 1.41 -46.30
C SER A 107 -31.27 0.47 -47.27
N GLU A 108 -30.88 0.53 -48.55
CA GLU A 108 -31.41 -0.35 -49.60
C GLU A 108 -31.05 -1.83 -49.39
N SER A 109 -29.94 -2.10 -48.70
CA SER A 109 -29.55 -3.45 -48.30
C SER A 109 -28.95 -3.49 -46.89
N PRO A 110 -29.03 -4.63 -46.17
CA PRO A 110 -28.50 -4.74 -44.81
C PRO A 110 -26.98 -4.65 -44.68
N GLU A 111 -26.23 -5.01 -45.73
CA GLU A 111 -24.75 -5.01 -45.76
C GLU A 111 -24.08 -5.72 -44.57
N PHE A 112 -24.53 -6.93 -44.23
CA PHE A 112 -24.14 -7.63 -43.00
C PHE A 112 -22.62 -7.76 -42.82
N VAL A 113 -21.87 -8.12 -43.87
CA VAL A 113 -20.41 -8.33 -43.78
C VAL A 113 -19.70 -7.06 -43.36
N PHE A 114 -19.96 -5.95 -44.04
CA PHE A 114 -19.38 -4.64 -43.71
C PHE A 114 -19.74 -4.23 -42.28
N ARG A 115 -21.01 -4.33 -41.88
CA ARG A 115 -21.47 -3.89 -40.56
C ARG A 115 -20.94 -4.74 -39.41
N ILE A 116 -20.81 -6.05 -39.62
CA ILE A 116 -20.18 -6.95 -38.63
C ILE A 116 -18.71 -6.57 -38.48
N VAL A 117 -17.96 -6.45 -39.59
CA VAL A 117 -16.52 -6.14 -39.54
C VAL A 117 -16.26 -4.76 -38.94
N ALA A 118 -17.04 -3.75 -39.34
CA ALA A 118 -16.94 -2.40 -38.76
C ALA A 118 -17.31 -2.38 -37.27
N SER A 119 -18.39 -3.05 -36.88
CA SER A 119 -18.82 -3.10 -35.48
C SER A 119 -17.81 -3.83 -34.59
N VAL A 120 -17.30 -5.00 -35.02
CA VAL A 120 -16.26 -5.73 -34.30
C VAL A 120 -14.97 -4.91 -34.24
N GLY A 121 -14.50 -4.37 -35.36
CA GLY A 121 -13.27 -3.57 -35.41
C GLY A 121 -13.31 -2.35 -34.50
N HIS A 122 -14.40 -1.61 -34.49
CA HIS A 122 -14.51 -0.39 -33.67
C HIS A 122 -14.86 -0.68 -32.22
N MET A 123 -15.95 -1.41 -31.98
CA MET A 123 -16.49 -1.54 -30.63
C MET A 123 -15.64 -2.42 -29.74
N VAL A 124 -14.99 -3.45 -30.28
CA VAL A 124 -14.08 -4.28 -29.47
C VAL A 124 -12.91 -3.44 -28.99
N VAL A 125 -12.27 -2.65 -29.86
CA VAL A 125 -11.14 -1.80 -29.47
C VAL A 125 -11.56 -0.75 -28.45
N VAL A 126 -12.63 0.01 -28.73
CA VAL A 126 -13.12 1.05 -27.81
C VAL A 126 -13.50 0.46 -26.44
N THR A 127 -14.21 -0.67 -26.44
CA THR A 127 -14.63 -1.32 -25.19
C THR A 127 -13.46 -1.91 -24.43
N VAL A 128 -12.47 -2.53 -25.11
CA VAL A 128 -11.29 -3.10 -24.46
C VAL A 128 -10.38 -2.00 -23.90
N VAL A 129 -10.17 -0.90 -24.63
CA VAL A 129 -9.40 0.25 -24.12
C VAL A 129 -10.08 0.85 -22.89
N LEU A 130 -11.40 1.11 -22.95
CA LEU A 130 -12.14 1.61 -21.80
C LEU A 130 -12.15 0.62 -20.64
N TRP A 131 -12.30 -0.68 -20.91
CA TRP A 131 -12.24 -1.71 -19.89
C TRP A 131 -10.89 -1.73 -19.19
N PHE A 132 -9.79 -1.66 -19.95
CA PHE A 132 -8.44 -1.55 -19.40
C PHE A 132 -8.29 -0.31 -18.51
N LEU A 133 -8.65 0.87 -19.04
CA LEU A 133 -8.52 2.14 -18.30
C LEU A 133 -9.35 2.14 -17.02
N VAL A 134 -10.60 1.68 -17.10
CA VAL A 134 -11.48 1.62 -15.93
C VAL A 134 -11.00 0.57 -14.94
N SER A 135 -10.50 -0.59 -15.40
CA SER A 135 -9.93 -1.62 -14.55
C SER A 135 -8.70 -1.11 -13.79
N GLU A 136 -7.82 -0.37 -14.46
CA GLU A 136 -6.63 0.23 -13.86
C GLU A 136 -7.04 1.24 -12.77
N VAL A 137 -7.98 2.13 -13.07
CA VAL A 137 -8.52 3.10 -12.10
C VAL A 137 -9.18 2.41 -10.90
N HIS A 138 -9.94 1.33 -11.11
CA HIS A 138 -10.56 0.57 -10.02
C HIS A 138 -9.52 -0.14 -9.14
N GLY A 139 -8.50 -0.76 -9.76
CA GLY A 139 -7.42 -1.42 -9.05
C GLY A 139 -6.64 -0.44 -8.17
N LEU A 140 -6.29 0.73 -8.72
CA LEU A 140 -5.62 1.81 -8.01
C LEU A 140 -6.49 2.37 -6.87
N ASN A 141 -7.79 2.61 -7.11
CA ASN A 141 -8.70 3.07 -6.06
C ASN A 141 -8.91 2.04 -4.94
N ALA A 142 -8.87 0.74 -5.23
CA ALA A 142 -8.94 -0.31 -4.21
C ALA A 142 -7.68 -0.32 -3.34
N ARG A 143 -6.50 -0.30 -3.97
CA ARG A 143 -5.19 -0.21 -3.30
C ARG A 143 -5.11 1.03 -2.41
N ARG A 144 -5.54 2.18 -2.92
CA ARG A 144 -5.58 3.45 -2.19
C ARG A 144 -6.48 3.38 -0.95
N ARG A 145 -7.68 2.80 -1.07
CA ARG A 145 -8.59 2.63 0.07
C ARG A 145 -7.97 1.77 1.17
N GLN A 146 -7.25 0.72 0.80
CA GLN A 146 -6.53 -0.12 1.75
C GLN A 146 -5.44 0.68 2.48
N LEU A 147 -4.60 1.43 1.74
CA LEU A 147 -3.53 2.24 2.36
C LEU A 147 -4.06 3.34 3.29
N LEU A 148 -5.18 3.97 2.95
CA LEU A 148 -5.82 4.96 3.83
C LEU A 148 -6.37 4.30 5.11
N ALA A 149 -7.01 3.15 4.98
CA ALA A 149 -7.48 2.40 6.15
C ALA A 149 -6.32 1.98 7.05
N ASP A 150 -5.22 1.47 6.47
CA ASP A 150 -4.00 1.13 7.21
C ASP A 150 -3.41 2.37 7.91
N ARG A 151 -3.38 3.53 7.23
CA ARG A 151 -2.88 4.79 7.79
C ARG A 151 -3.72 5.23 9.00
N ASP A 152 -5.03 5.28 8.85
CA ASP A 152 -5.93 5.71 9.92
C ASP A 152 -5.82 4.77 11.13
N GLN A 153 -5.75 3.46 10.89
CA GLN A 153 -5.51 2.47 11.94
C GLN A 153 -4.16 2.70 12.66
N LEU A 154 -3.09 3.00 11.92
CA LEU A 154 -1.78 3.28 12.51
C LEU A 154 -1.78 4.58 13.34
N ILE A 155 -2.51 5.61 12.91
CA ILE A 155 -2.67 6.85 13.67
C ILE A 155 -3.38 6.56 15.00
N ASP A 156 -4.48 5.81 14.97
CA ASP A 156 -5.21 5.44 16.19
C ASP A 156 -4.32 4.64 17.16
N LEU A 157 -3.54 3.69 16.64
CA LEU A 157 -2.58 2.91 17.41
C LEU A 157 -1.46 3.77 17.99
N GLN A 158 -0.94 4.72 17.21
CA GLN A 158 0.10 5.64 17.67
C GLN A 158 -0.42 6.53 18.79
N LEU A 159 -1.62 7.08 18.65
CA LEU A 159 -2.26 7.92 19.68
C LEU A 159 -2.55 7.11 20.95
N ALA A 160 -3.00 5.86 20.82
CA ALA A 160 -3.18 4.97 21.97
C ALA A 160 -1.84 4.71 22.68
N ALA A 161 -0.80 4.30 21.94
CA ALA A 161 0.52 4.05 22.50
C ALA A 161 1.13 5.29 23.18
N GLN A 162 0.92 6.49 22.61
CA GLN A 162 1.35 7.75 23.23
C GLN A 162 0.61 8.03 24.53
N ARG A 163 -0.71 7.84 24.57
CA ARG A 163 -1.49 7.99 25.81
C ARG A 163 -1.05 6.98 26.88
N ASP A 164 -0.80 5.74 26.48
CA ASP A 164 -0.35 4.69 27.40
C ASP A 164 1.04 5.03 27.96
N LEU A 165 1.94 5.55 27.13
CA LEU A 165 3.25 6.06 27.54
C LEU A 165 3.16 7.22 28.54
N GLU A 166 2.27 8.19 28.29
CA GLU A 166 2.02 9.32 29.18
C GLU A 166 1.41 8.86 30.52
N GLN A 167 0.50 7.89 30.48
CA GLN A 167 -0.15 7.36 31.68
C GLN A 167 0.78 6.49 32.53
N LEU A 168 1.58 5.62 31.91
CA LEU A 168 2.54 4.78 32.62
C LEU A 168 3.64 5.59 33.32
N GLY A 169 4.15 6.63 32.66
CA GLY A 169 5.35 7.34 33.13
C GLY A 169 5.16 7.95 34.53
N ASP A 170 4.14 8.79 34.68
CA ASP A 170 4.02 9.61 35.89
C ASP A 170 3.00 9.06 36.89
N ARG A 171 1.93 8.40 36.41
CA ARG A 171 0.86 7.91 37.30
C ARG A 171 1.16 6.51 37.82
N ALA A 172 1.61 5.60 36.98
CA ALA A 172 1.84 4.22 37.43
C ALA A 172 2.99 4.17 38.45
N ALA A 173 4.12 4.83 38.17
CA ALA A 173 5.24 4.97 39.11
C ALA A 173 4.80 5.51 40.49
N GLU A 174 4.01 6.60 40.48
CA GLU A 174 3.52 7.22 41.69
C GLU A 174 2.44 6.38 42.40
N GLU A 175 1.58 5.69 41.65
CA GLU A 175 0.57 4.77 42.18
C GLU A 175 1.22 3.56 42.83
N VAL A 176 2.26 2.99 42.22
CA VAL A 176 3.07 1.92 42.79
C VAL A 176 3.76 2.41 44.07
N ARG A 177 4.37 3.60 44.05
CA ARG A 177 5.00 4.22 45.22
C ARG A 177 4.00 4.41 46.36
N LEU A 178 2.83 4.97 46.06
CA LEU A 178 1.75 5.17 47.04
C LEU A 178 1.19 3.84 47.56
N SER A 179 1.09 2.81 46.73
CA SER A 179 0.64 1.47 47.13
C SER A 179 1.62 0.82 48.13
N ILE A 180 2.93 0.93 47.87
CA ILE A 180 3.98 0.47 48.79
C ILE A 180 3.94 1.28 50.10
N LEU A 181 3.81 2.62 50.02
CA LEU A 181 3.72 3.46 51.22
C LEU A 181 2.45 3.21 52.05
N ARG A 182 1.32 2.92 51.40
CA ARG A 182 0.06 2.56 52.09
C ARG A 182 0.14 1.19 52.75
N SER A 183 0.76 0.20 52.12
CA SER A 183 0.95 -1.14 52.72
C SER A 183 1.91 -1.12 53.91
N LEU A 184 2.91 -0.24 53.88
CA LEU A 184 3.75 0.05 55.05
C LEU A 184 3.00 0.82 56.16
N GLY A 185 1.82 1.37 55.85
CA GLY A 185 0.85 1.89 56.81
C GLY A 185 1.35 3.12 57.59
N GLY A 186 1.93 4.10 56.89
CA GLY A 186 2.16 5.45 57.42
C GLY A 186 2.97 5.54 58.71
N LEU A 187 4.28 5.23 58.64
CA LEU A 187 5.40 5.81 59.40
C LEU A 187 5.25 6.23 60.88
N GLN A 188 4.42 5.57 61.68
CA GLN A 188 4.45 5.69 63.15
C GLN A 188 4.36 4.32 63.79
N ILE A 189 5.22 3.41 63.36
CA ILE A 189 5.32 2.08 63.96
C ILE A 189 6.39 2.14 65.04
N SER A 190 5.95 2.04 66.30
CA SER A 190 6.82 2.01 67.49
C SER A 190 7.27 0.60 67.86
N ASP A 191 6.76 -0.44 67.19
CA ASP A 191 7.04 -1.85 67.50
C ASP A 191 7.78 -2.56 66.34
N SER A 192 8.94 -3.13 66.65
CA SER A 192 9.79 -3.89 65.72
C SER A 192 9.12 -5.16 65.19
N SER A 193 8.17 -5.74 65.94
CA SER A 193 7.39 -6.90 65.50
C SER A 193 6.36 -6.54 64.44
N GLU A 194 5.65 -5.42 64.62
CA GLU A 194 4.64 -4.92 63.68
C GLU A 194 5.26 -4.47 62.35
N LEU A 195 6.43 -3.81 62.39
CA LEU A 195 7.16 -3.43 61.17
C LEU A 195 7.61 -4.66 60.38
N ARG A 196 8.07 -5.74 61.04
CA ARG A 196 8.45 -7.00 60.37
C ARG A 196 7.28 -7.66 59.65
N GLU A 197 6.12 -7.74 60.30
CA GLU A 197 4.95 -8.37 59.70
C GLU A 197 4.46 -7.58 58.48
N ARG A 198 4.43 -6.24 58.57
CA ARG A 198 4.09 -5.38 57.43
C ARG A 198 5.10 -5.46 56.29
N LEU A 199 6.40 -5.57 56.58
CA LEU A 199 7.43 -5.76 55.54
C LEU A 199 7.23 -7.07 54.79
N ARG A 200 6.98 -8.16 55.52
CA ARG A 200 6.70 -9.47 54.91
C ARG A 200 5.45 -9.43 54.03
N LEU A 201 4.35 -8.87 54.53
CA LEU A 201 3.11 -8.74 53.76
C LEU A 201 3.30 -7.85 52.52
N THR A 202 4.02 -6.75 52.64
CA THR A 202 4.30 -5.85 51.51
C THR A 202 5.13 -6.56 50.42
N ILE A 203 6.14 -7.35 50.81
CA ILE A 203 6.96 -8.13 49.86
C ILE A 203 6.11 -9.18 49.13
N ASP A 204 5.33 -9.98 49.87
CA ASP A 204 4.61 -11.13 49.29
C ASP A 204 3.30 -10.73 48.58
N GLU A 205 2.57 -9.72 49.07
CA GLU A 205 1.23 -9.36 48.58
C GLU A 205 1.21 -8.12 47.66
N VAL A 206 2.23 -7.26 47.69
CA VAL A 206 2.27 -6.04 46.88
C VAL A 206 3.41 -6.05 45.88
N VAL A 207 4.66 -6.21 46.31
CA VAL A 207 5.82 -6.09 45.41
C VAL A 207 5.87 -7.25 44.39
N ARG A 208 5.70 -8.49 44.86
CA ARG A 208 5.79 -9.68 44.01
C ARG A 208 4.67 -9.79 42.96
N PRO A 209 3.38 -9.56 43.29
CA PRO A 209 2.30 -9.66 42.29
C PRO A 209 2.36 -8.52 41.27
N LEU A 210 2.71 -7.30 41.69
CA LEU A 210 2.79 -6.14 40.82
C LEU A 210 3.92 -6.26 39.79
N SER A 211 5.08 -6.80 40.22
CA SER A 211 6.18 -7.15 39.32
C SER A 211 5.75 -8.17 38.27
N HIS A 212 4.96 -9.17 38.66
CA HIS A 212 4.41 -10.16 37.71
C HIS A 212 3.36 -9.58 36.77
N HIS A 213 2.52 -8.65 37.24
CA HIS A 213 1.47 -8.02 36.45
C HIS A 213 2.04 -7.13 35.35
N LEU A 214 3.08 -6.35 35.67
CA LEU A 214 3.87 -5.56 34.72
C LEU A 214 4.71 -6.43 33.76
N GLY A 215 4.95 -7.71 34.09
CA GLY A 215 5.68 -8.61 33.22
C GLY A 215 4.82 -9.36 32.20
N THR A 216 3.48 -9.33 32.33
CA THR A 216 2.60 -10.30 31.67
C THR A 216 1.41 -9.73 30.91
N GLN A 217 1.13 -8.42 30.92
CA GLN A 217 0.00 -7.87 30.18
C GLN A 217 0.28 -7.89 28.66
N PRO A 218 -0.42 -8.73 27.87
CA PRO A 218 -0.39 -8.59 26.43
C PRO A 218 -1.26 -7.37 26.07
N SER A 219 -0.77 -6.52 25.16
CA SER A 219 -1.57 -5.44 24.61
C SER A 219 -2.76 -6.03 23.83
N SER A 220 -3.90 -6.22 24.51
CA SER A 220 -5.11 -6.77 23.90
C SER A 220 -5.81 -5.68 23.10
N TRP A 221 -5.30 -5.40 21.90
CA TRP A 221 -5.94 -4.50 20.97
C TRP A 221 -6.87 -5.25 20.01
N THR A 222 -8.08 -4.74 19.84
CA THR A 222 -9.07 -5.24 18.88
C THR A 222 -9.17 -4.27 17.70
N PRO A 223 -9.10 -4.76 16.45
CA PRO A 223 -9.07 -3.88 15.30
C PRO A 223 -10.35 -3.08 15.09
N THR A 224 -10.21 -1.75 15.05
CA THR A 224 -11.24 -0.83 14.60
C THR A 224 -11.53 -1.07 13.12
N GLN A 225 -12.81 -1.09 12.74
CA GLN A 225 -13.18 -1.32 11.35
C GLN A 225 -12.63 -0.22 10.42
N PRO A 226 -12.21 -0.59 9.19
CA PRO A 226 -11.59 0.34 8.26
C PRO A 226 -12.50 1.54 7.99
N SER A 227 -11.92 2.75 8.09
CA SER A 227 -12.58 4.01 7.74
C SER A 227 -13.08 3.94 6.30
N THR A 228 -14.34 4.32 6.08
CA THR A 228 -15.00 4.27 4.77
C THR A 228 -14.82 5.57 3.98
N GLN A 229 -13.73 6.32 4.23
CA GLN A 229 -13.53 7.61 3.58
C GLN A 229 -13.39 7.41 2.06
N LYS A 230 -14.44 7.82 1.32
CA LYS A 230 -14.44 7.83 -0.14
C LYS A 230 -13.53 8.95 -0.63
N VAL A 231 -12.31 8.61 -0.98
CA VAL A 231 -11.43 9.57 -1.67
C VAL A 231 -11.55 9.37 -3.17
N SER A 232 -12.02 10.41 -3.86
CA SER A 232 -12.21 10.41 -5.31
C SER A 232 -11.04 11.06 -6.04
N ILE A 233 -10.84 10.66 -7.30
CA ILE A 233 -9.96 11.37 -8.23
C ILE A 233 -10.52 12.78 -8.42
N ASN A 234 -9.64 13.79 -8.37
CA ASN A 234 -10.02 15.15 -8.71
C ASN A 234 -10.06 15.28 -10.24
N TRP A 235 -11.18 14.89 -10.84
CA TRP A 235 -11.37 14.88 -12.30
C TRP A 235 -11.08 16.23 -12.97
N PRO A 236 -11.51 17.40 -12.44
CA PRO A 236 -11.13 18.69 -13.01
C PRO A 236 -9.61 18.90 -13.10
N LEU A 237 -8.88 18.45 -12.08
CA LEU A 237 -7.42 18.55 -12.05
C LEU A 237 -6.80 17.57 -13.06
N ALA A 238 -7.24 16.32 -13.07
CA ALA A 238 -6.78 15.30 -14.01
C ALA A 238 -7.02 15.70 -15.47
N ILE A 239 -8.12 16.39 -15.76
CA ILE A 239 -8.37 16.94 -17.11
C ILE A 239 -7.38 18.06 -17.43
N ARG A 240 -7.23 19.05 -16.54
CA ARG A 240 -6.36 20.21 -16.76
C ARG A 240 -4.88 19.83 -16.87
N GLU A 241 -4.42 18.90 -16.05
CA GLU A 241 -3.03 18.42 -16.08
C GLU A 241 -2.84 17.35 -17.16
N GLY A 242 -3.90 16.60 -17.48
CA GLY A 242 -3.96 15.60 -18.54
C GLY A 242 -3.66 16.14 -19.92
N LEU A 243 -4.27 17.27 -20.26
CA LEU A 243 -4.13 17.91 -21.58
C LEU A 243 -2.77 18.61 -21.74
N ASN A 244 -1.67 17.91 -21.48
CA ASN A 244 -0.32 18.42 -21.68
C ASN A 244 0.22 17.94 -23.04
N PRO A 245 0.84 18.81 -23.86
CA PRO A 245 1.49 18.42 -25.11
C PRO A 245 2.49 17.26 -24.98
N SER A 246 3.09 17.06 -23.80
CA SER A 246 3.97 15.91 -23.53
C SER A 246 3.27 14.55 -23.64
N ARG A 247 1.94 14.49 -23.43
CA ARG A 247 1.12 13.27 -23.47
C ARG A 247 0.47 13.00 -24.84
N ILE A 248 0.83 13.77 -25.87
CA ILE A 248 0.46 13.45 -27.24
C ILE A 248 1.21 12.18 -27.67
N HIS A 249 0.48 11.16 -28.11
CA HIS A 249 1.06 9.90 -28.62
C HIS A 249 1.14 9.90 -30.15
N PRO A 250 2.26 10.32 -30.77
CA PRO A 250 2.36 10.53 -32.21
C PRO A 250 2.28 9.25 -33.05
N ILE A 251 2.45 8.07 -32.43
CA ILE A 251 2.35 6.77 -33.11
C ILE A 251 0.98 6.13 -32.84
N VAL A 252 0.58 6.04 -31.56
CA VAL A 252 -0.68 5.38 -31.17
C VAL A 252 -1.89 6.08 -31.79
N LEU A 253 -1.90 7.41 -31.80
CA LEU A 253 -3.04 8.16 -32.33
C LEU A 253 -3.28 7.88 -33.83
N PRO A 254 -2.30 8.04 -34.75
CA PRO A 254 -2.49 7.66 -36.15
C PRO A 254 -2.82 6.19 -36.36
N LEU A 255 -2.23 5.27 -35.60
CA LEU A 255 -2.55 3.85 -35.73
C LEU A 255 -4.00 3.53 -35.32
N LEU A 256 -4.52 4.18 -34.28
CA LEU A 256 -5.93 4.06 -33.92
C LEU A 256 -6.83 4.68 -34.99
N LEU A 257 -6.47 5.85 -35.53
CA LEU A 257 -7.20 6.45 -36.65
C LEU A 257 -7.22 5.51 -37.86
N LEU A 258 -6.09 4.92 -38.22
CA LEU A 258 -5.94 3.93 -39.30
C LEU A 258 -6.89 2.76 -39.06
N TRP A 259 -6.82 2.15 -37.88
CA TRP A 259 -7.66 1.01 -37.50
C TRP A 259 -9.15 1.33 -37.60
N LEU A 260 -9.54 2.53 -37.17
CA LEU A 260 -10.93 2.98 -37.17
C LEU A 260 -11.42 3.29 -38.60
N GLY A 261 -10.60 3.84 -39.49
CA GLY A 261 -11.01 4.09 -40.87
C GLY A 261 -10.83 2.89 -41.81
N LEU A 262 -9.99 1.90 -41.49
CA LEU A 262 -9.68 0.80 -42.41
C LEU A 262 -10.92 0.03 -42.92
N PRO A 263 -11.90 -0.36 -42.07
CA PRO A 263 -13.07 -1.11 -42.53
C PRO A 263 -13.91 -0.34 -43.55
N ILE A 264 -14.17 0.96 -43.33
CA ILE A 264 -14.95 1.74 -44.29
C ILE A 264 -14.20 1.85 -45.62
N HIS A 265 -12.87 1.98 -45.61
CA HIS A 265 -12.11 2.09 -46.84
C HIS A 265 -12.05 0.78 -47.63
N ILE A 266 -11.88 -0.37 -46.94
CA ILE A 266 -11.81 -1.68 -47.59
C ILE A 266 -13.12 -2.04 -48.30
N PHE A 267 -14.26 -1.74 -47.68
CA PHE A 267 -15.57 -2.17 -48.18
C PHE A 267 -16.24 -1.15 -49.12
N ARG A 268 -15.88 0.13 -49.06
CA ARG A 268 -16.50 1.19 -49.87
C ARG A 268 -15.66 1.66 -51.04
N PHE A 269 -14.34 1.51 -50.96
CA PHE A 269 -13.43 2.11 -51.95
C PHE A 269 -12.54 1.07 -52.62
N THR A 270 -11.90 1.50 -53.71
CA THR A 270 -10.95 0.68 -54.47
C THR A 270 -9.66 0.43 -53.67
N PRO A 271 -8.92 -0.66 -53.96
CA PRO A 271 -7.66 -0.96 -53.27
C PRO A 271 -6.62 0.18 -53.33
N SER A 272 -6.62 1.00 -54.40
CA SER A 272 -5.75 2.17 -54.51
C SER A 272 -6.08 3.25 -53.48
N ILE A 273 -7.37 3.49 -53.21
CA ILE A 273 -7.83 4.42 -52.18
C ILE A 273 -7.46 3.88 -50.78
N VAL A 274 -7.61 2.58 -50.54
CA VAL A 274 -7.18 1.95 -49.27
C VAL A 274 -5.68 2.15 -49.03
N LEU A 275 -4.87 1.97 -50.07
CA LEU A 275 -3.43 2.19 -50.00
C LEU A 275 -3.10 3.67 -49.75
N ALA A 276 -3.79 4.60 -50.43
CA ALA A 276 -3.64 6.04 -50.23
C ALA A 276 -4.00 6.46 -48.80
N TYR A 277 -5.14 5.98 -48.28
CA TYR A 277 -5.55 6.21 -46.89
C TYR A 277 -4.52 5.69 -45.88
N THR A 278 -4.00 4.48 -46.11
CA THR A 278 -2.98 3.89 -45.26
C THR A 278 -1.69 4.72 -45.28
N ALA A 279 -1.22 5.10 -46.48
CA ALA A 279 -0.03 5.93 -46.65
C ALA A 279 -0.16 7.31 -45.98
N ILE A 280 -1.29 8.00 -46.20
CA ILE A 280 -1.58 9.31 -45.58
C ILE A 280 -1.61 9.19 -44.05
N THR A 281 -2.21 8.13 -43.51
CA THR A 281 -2.27 7.93 -42.06
C THR A 281 -0.90 7.65 -41.46
N LEU A 282 -0.05 6.88 -42.15
CA LEU A 282 1.34 6.69 -41.73
C LEU A 282 2.15 7.99 -41.84
N MET A 283 1.90 8.83 -42.85
CA MET A 283 2.49 10.16 -42.97
C MET A 283 1.99 11.14 -41.89
N ALA A 284 0.88 10.87 -41.20
CA ALA A 284 0.43 11.68 -40.08
C ALA A 284 1.32 11.52 -38.83
N ILE A 285 2.07 10.42 -38.70
CA ILE A 285 2.99 10.18 -37.57
C ILE A 285 4.02 11.32 -37.40
N PRO A 286 4.81 11.68 -38.43
CA PRO A 286 5.74 12.81 -38.31
C PRO A 286 5.02 14.15 -38.08
N VAL A 287 3.80 14.33 -38.62
CA VAL A 287 3.01 15.56 -38.38
C VAL A 287 2.67 15.72 -36.90
N PHE A 288 2.12 14.69 -36.25
CA PHE A 288 1.82 14.74 -34.82
C PHE A 288 3.09 14.83 -33.97
N TRP A 289 4.20 14.24 -34.43
CA TRP A 289 5.48 14.36 -33.73
C TRP A 289 6.04 15.78 -33.76
N ILE A 290 5.96 16.45 -34.92
CA ILE A 290 6.34 17.86 -35.07
C ILE A 290 5.40 18.74 -34.25
N ALA A 291 4.08 18.51 -34.33
CA ALA A 291 3.09 19.25 -33.55
C ALA A 291 3.37 19.15 -32.04
N ARG A 292 3.66 17.94 -31.53
CA ARG A 292 4.09 17.70 -30.15
C ARG A 292 5.34 18.49 -29.80
N LYS A 293 6.40 18.42 -30.62
CA LYS A 293 7.66 19.14 -30.36
C LYS A 293 7.51 20.65 -30.36
N ILE A 294 6.70 21.21 -31.25
CA ILE A 294 6.42 22.65 -31.31
C ILE A 294 5.62 23.04 -30.07
N ALA A 295 4.54 22.31 -29.76
CA ALA A 295 3.70 22.60 -28.61
C ALA A 295 4.46 22.54 -27.29
N ILE A 296 5.32 21.53 -27.08
CA ILE A 296 6.19 21.45 -25.89
C ILE A 296 7.11 22.67 -25.80
N ARG A 297 7.81 23.03 -26.89
CA ARG A 297 8.73 24.19 -26.90
C ARG A 297 8.02 25.50 -26.58
N VAL A 298 6.82 25.70 -27.12
CA VAL A 298 6.01 26.91 -26.87
C VAL A 298 5.48 26.94 -25.43
N CYS A 299 5.36 25.79 -24.76
CA CYS A 299 4.81 25.68 -23.41
C CYS A 299 5.87 25.78 -22.29
N ILE A 300 7.17 25.83 -22.61
CA ILE A 300 8.23 25.95 -21.60
C ILE A 300 8.01 27.21 -20.76
N GLY A 301 7.93 27.04 -19.43
CA GLY A 301 7.74 28.15 -18.48
C GLY A 301 6.33 28.75 -18.43
N ARG A 302 5.31 28.10 -19.02
CA ARG A 302 3.91 28.58 -18.99
C ARG A 302 3.02 27.76 -18.07
N GLY A 303 1.92 28.37 -17.61
CA GLY A 303 0.95 27.73 -16.71
C GLY A 303 0.11 26.63 -17.37
N THR A 304 -0.51 25.79 -16.54
CA THR A 304 -1.27 24.59 -16.95
C THR A 304 -2.47 24.88 -17.88
N GLY A 305 -3.09 26.06 -17.76
CA GLY A 305 -4.15 26.48 -18.69
C GLY A 305 -3.64 26.70 -20.11
N PHE A 306 -2.44 27.29 -20.26
CA PHE A 306 -1.84 27.51 -21.58
C PHE A 306 -1.40 26.18 -22.21
N THR A 307 -0.85 25.26 -21.41
CA THR A 307 -0.45 23.93 -21.90
C THR A 307 -1.67 23.12 -22.37
N SER A 308 -2.78 23.15 -21.62
CA SER A 308 -4.08 22.59 -22.02
C SER A 308 -4.55 23.10 -23.38
N MET A 309 -4.50 24.41 -23.58
CA MET A 309 -4.88 25.03 -24.85
C MET A 309 -3.95 24.60 -25.99
N ALA A 310 -2.64 24.59 -25.76
CA ALA A 310 -1.66 24.17 -26.77
C ALA A 310 -1.83 22.70 -27.18
N PHE A 311 -2.20 21.82 -26.25
CA PHE A 311 -2.54 20.43 -26.56
C PHE A 311 -3.75 20.35 -27.50
N VAL A 312 -4.85 21.03 -27.14
CA VAL A 312 -6.08 21.04 -27.96
C VAL A 312 -5.78 21.58 -29.35
N VAL A 313 -5.07 22.71 -29.45
CA VAL A 313 -4.69 23.31 -30.74
C VAL A 313 -3.82 22.35 -31.56
N ALA A 314 -2.80 21.73 -30.97
CA ALA A 314 -1.92 20.81 -31.69
C ALA A 314 -2.67 19.59 -32.25
N ILE A 315 -3.59 19.01 -31.46
CA ILE A 315 -4.39 17.86 -31.88
C ILE A 315 -5.43 18.25 -32.94
N VAL A 316 -6.14 19.37 -32.75
CA VAL A 316 -7.14 19.84 -33.72
C VAL A 316 -6.49 20.21 -35.05
N VAL A 317 -5.36 20.93 -35.03
CA VAL A 317 -4.62 21.26 -36.26
C VAL A 317 -4.08 20.01 -36.93
N GLY A 318 -3.48 19.09 -36.17
CA GLY A 318 -2.98 17.81 -36.73
C GLY A 318 -4.10 16.96 -37.35
N GLY A 319 -5.25 16.87 -36.68
CA GLY A 319 -6.44 16.20 -37.19
C GLY A 319 -7.04 16.89 -38.41
N LEU A 320 -7.05 18.22 -38.45
CA LEU A 320 -7.49 19.00 -39.62
C LEU A 320 -6.56 18.78 -40.82
N LEU A 321 -5.25 18.81 -40.62
CA LEU A 321 -4.27 18.52 -41.68
C LEU A 321 -4.42 17.09 -42.21
N PHE A 322 -4.63 16.13 -41.32
CA PHE A 322 -4.94 14.75 -41.70
C PHE A 322 -6.23 14.67 -42.53
N GLY A 323 -7.30 15.32 -42.07
CA GLY A 323 -8.57 15.40 -42.80
C GLY A 323 -8.41 16.06 -44.18
N LEU A 324 -7.69 17.18 -44.28
CA LEU A 324 -7.40 17.86 -45.55
C LEU A 324 -6.62 16.96 -46.51
N ALA A 325 -5.65 16.18 -46.01
CA ALA A 325 -4.91 15.24 -46.84
C ALA A 325 -5.81 14.18 -47.48
N THR A 326 -6.93 13.81 -46.84
CA THR A 326 -7.90 12.86 -47.42
C THR A 326 -8.62 13.40 -48.67
N LEU A 327 -8.69 14.72 -48.84
CA LEU A 327 -9.30 15.33 -50.04
C LEU A 327 -8.57 14.96 -51.33
N THR A 328 -7.29 14.59 -51.26
CA THR A 328 -6.49 14.18 -52.43
C THR A 328 -7.09 13.00 -53.19
N TYR A 329 -7.84 12.13 -52.51
CA TYR A 329 -8.54 11.00 -53.13
C TYR A 329 -10.06 11.03 -52.95
N MET A 330 -10.58 11.77 -51.96
CA MET A 330 -12.02 11.86 -51.69
C MET A 330 -12.74 12.93 -52.50
N TRP A 331 -12.05 13.76 -53.29
CA TRP A 331 -12.66 14.89 -54.01
C TRP A 331 -13.83 14.53 -54.92
N VAL A 332 -13.85 13.31 -55.45
CA VAL A 332 -14.87 12.81 -56.38
C VAL A 332 -16.08 12.21 -55.65
N GLU A 333 -15.95 11.93 -54.35
CA GLU A 333 -17.04 11.38 -53.56
C GLU A 333 -18.10 12.44 -53.26
N PRO A 334 -19.38 12.06 -53.04
CA PRO A 334 -20.47 13.01 -52.81
C PRO A 334 -20.22 13.99 -51.66
N GLN A 335 -19.37 13.61 -50.68
CA GLN A 335 -19.08 14.40 -49.49
C GLN A 335 -17.60 14.41 -49.11
N PRO A 336 -16.77 15.15 -49.87
CA PRO A 336 -15.32 15.13 -49.68
C PRO A 336 -14.92 15.71 -48.31
N PHE A 337 -15.72 16.63 -47.75
CA PHE A 337 -15.39 17.34 -46.51
C PHE A 337 -15.76 16.60 -45.21
N ALA A 338 -16.48 15.47 -45.27
CA ALA A 338 -16.92 14.77 -44.06
C ALA A 338 -15.73 14.34 -43.18
N PHE A 339 -14.67 13.81 -43.78
CA PHE A 339 -13.45 13.41 -43.06
C PHE A 339 -12.65 14.60 -42.53
N VAL A 340 -12.72 15.77 -43.19
CA VAL A 340 -12.09 17.01 -42.72
C VAL A 340 -12.68 17.47 -41.39
N ILE A 341 -13.99 17.28 -41.20
CA ILE A 341 -14.72 17.67 -39.98
C ILE A 341 -14.56 16.58 -38.89
N VAL A 342 -14.69 15.31 -39.24
CA VAL A 342 -14.68 14.20 -38.27
C VAL A 342 -13.28 13.92 -37.71
N ALA A 343 -12.23 14.02 -38.53
CA ALA A 343 -10.86 13.73 -38.12
C ALA A 343 -10.36 14.50 -36.88
N PRO A 344 -10.48 15.85 -36.79
CA PRO A 344 -10.04 16.60 -35.62
C PRO A 344 -10.85 16.29 -34.36
N ILE A 345 -12.16 16.05 -34.48
CA ILE A 345 -13.03 15.67 -33.36
C ILE A 345 -12.58 14.30 -32.81
N LEU A 346 -12.36 13.35 -33.71
CA LEU A 346 -11.91 12.01 -33.37
C LEU A 346 -10.52 12.00 -32.76
N ALA A 347 -9.59 12.79 -33.33
CA ALA A 347 -8.25 12.93 -32.80
C ALA A 347 -8.25 13.52 -31.39
N LEU A 348 -9.08 14.54 -31.14
CA LEU A 348 -9.24 15.16 -29.83
C LEU A 348 -9.84 14.20 -28.81
N LEU A 349 -10.87 13.44 -29.19
CA LEU A 349 -11.51 12.48 -28.29
C LEU A 349 -10.55 11.36 -27.89
N ILE A 350 -9.86 10.75 -28.85
CA ILE A 350 -8.91 9.67 -28.58
C ILE A 350 -7.73 10.19 -27.77
N SER A 351 -7.07 11.26 -28.24
CA SER A 351 -5.87 11.78 -27.57
C SER A 351 -6.21 12.36 -26.21
N GLY A 352 -7.35 13.04 -26.07
CA GLY A 352 -7.82 13.58 -24.80
C GLY A 352 -8.12 12.49 -23.78
N LEU A 353 -8.85 11.44 -24.18
CA LEU A 353 -9.15 10.33 -23.28
C LEU A 353 -7.88 9.61 -22.80
N LEU A 354 -6.93 9.33 -23.70
CA LEU A 354 -5.65 8.73 -23.34
C LEU A 354 -4.85 9.64 -22.39
N ALA A 355 -4.75 10.93 -22.70
CA ALA A 355 -3.96 11.86 -21.91
C ALA A 355 -4.55 12.11 -20.51
N VAL A 356 -5.88 12.18 -20.39
CA VAL A 356 -6.57 12.29 -19.09
C VAL A 356 -6.45 11.00 -18.28
N ALA A 357 -6.53 9.84 -18.94
CA ALA A 357 -6.36 8.56 -18.26
C ALA A 357 -4.93 8.38 -17.72
N GLU A 358 -3.91 8.77 -18.48
CA GLU A 358 -2.51 8.82 -18.01
C GLU A 358 -2.33 9.79 -16.85
N ALA A 359 -2.96 10.97 -16.89
CA ALA A 359 -2.94 11.91 -15.77
C ALA A 359 -3.54 11.33 -14.50
N ALA A 360 -4.69 10.69 -14.61
CA ALA A 360 -5.36 10.06 -13.50
C ALA A 360 -4.52 8.89 -12.93
N ARG A 361 -3.81 8.16 -13.80
CA ARG A 361 -2.87 7.12 -13.38
C ARG A 361 -1.67 7.71 -12.63
N ASP A 362 -1.03 8.74 -13.17
CA ASP A 362 0.13 9.40 -12.56
C ASP A 362 -0.23 9.97 -11.18
N GLN A 363 -1.36 10.68 -11.08
CA GLN A 363 -1.87 11.22 -9.82
C GLN A 363 -2.09 10.12 -8.77
N ASN A 364 -2.60 8.97 -9.19
CA ASN A 364 -2.80 7.84 -8.26
C ASN A 364 -1.48 7.20 -7.83
N LEU A 365 -0.48 7.12 -8.71
CA LEU A 365 0.84 6.57 -8.39
C LEU A 365 1.61 7.49 -7.42
N GLU A 366 1.54 8.81 -7.62
CA GLU A 366 2.14 9.80 -6.71
C GLU A 366 1.49 9.73 -5.33
N LEU A 367 0.15 9.70 -5.28
CA LEU A 367 -0.58 9.55 -4.02
C LEU A 367 -0.33 8.19 -3.34
N GLU A 368 -0.16 7.10 -4.11
CA GLU A 368 0.23 5.80 -3.55
C GLU A 368 1.63 5.90 -2.93
N ALA A 369 2.58 6.54 -3.60
CA ALA A 369 3.92 6.76 -3.07
C ALA A 369 3.87 7.54 -1.73
N ASP A 370 3.17 8.68 -1.70
CA ASP A 370 2.99 9.48 -0.48
C ASP A 370 2.31 8.71 0.67
N LEU A 371 1.31 7.89 0.36
CA LEU A 371 0.67 7.06 1.37
C LEU A 371 1.59 5.94 1.86
N THR A 372 2.40 5.34 0.99
CA THR A 372 3.36 4.30 1.39
C THR A 372 4.47 4.86 2.28
N THR A 373 4.97 6.07 2.00
CA THR A 373 5.97 6.73 2.85
C THR A 373 5.35 7.12 4.20
N THR A 374 4.17 7.74 4.20
CA THR A 374 3.46 8.12 5.43
C THR A 374 3.14 6.90 6.30
N THR A 375 2.66 5.81 5.70
CA THR A 375 2.36 4.57 6.45
C THR A 375 3.63 3.91 6.99
N ALA A 376 4.76 3.97 6.28
CA ALA A 376 6.04 3.50 6.78
C ALA A 376 6.53 4.34 7.98
N ASP A 377 6.44 5.67 7.90
CA ASP A 377 6.82 6.58 8.99
C ASP A 377 5.96 6.37 10.25
N LEU A 378 4.65 6.15 10.07
CA LEU A 378 3.74 5.83 11.17
C LEU A 378 4.07 4.48 11.81
N ARG A 379 4.33 3.43 11.00
CA ARG A 379 4.76 2.11 11.52
C ARG A 379 6.06 2.22 12.30
N TRP A 380 7.02 2.97 11.78
CA TRP A 380 8.29 3.20 12.45
C TRP A 380 8.09 3.90 13.81
N SER A 381 7.29 4.97 13.82
CA SER A 381 7.01 5.74 15.03
C SER A 381 6.24 4.93 16.07
N LEU A 382 5.26 4.13 15.64
CA LEU A 382 4.49 3.23 16.51
C LEU A 382 5.37 2.15 17.12
N THR A 383 6.19 1.46 16.32
CA THR A 383 7.09 0.40 16.80
C THR A 383 8.06 0.97 17.83
N ARG A 384 8.59 2.17 17.56
CA ARG A 384 9.47 2.85 18.50
C ARG A 384 8.77 3.24 19.81
N ALA A 385 7.52 3.71 19.74
CA ALA A 385 6.73 4.02 20.92
C ALA A 385 6.46 2.77 21.77
N ARG A 386 6.12 1.64 21.13
CA ARG A 386 5.94 0.33 21.80
C ARG A 386 7.21 -0.14 22.48
N GLU A 387 8.34 -0.05 21.79
CA GLU A 387 9.63 -0.44 22.36
C GLU A 387 9.96 0.41 23.59
N HIS A 388 9.75 1.73 23.49
CA HIS A 388 9.96 2.63 24.62
C HIS A 388 9.04 2.32 25.80
N TYR A 389 7.78 1.99 25.53
CA TYR A 389 6.83 1.55 26.55
C TYR A 389 7.33 0.29 27.26
N ARG A 390 7.73 -0.72 26.49
CA ARG A 390 8.21 -2.00 27.03
C ARG A 390 9.49 -1.85 27.85
N GLN A 391 10.43 -1.02 27.39
CA GLN A 391 11.67 -0.76 28.14
C GLN A 391 11.39 -0.08 29.48
N ARG A 392 10.42 0.84 29.54
CA ARG A 392 9.97 1.45 30.81
C ARG A 392 9.30 0.44 31.73
N GLU A 393 8.40 -0.38 31.19
CA GLU A 393 7.72 -1.43 31.95
C GLU A 393 8.71 -2.44 32.55
N ARG A 394 9.74 -2.85 31.78
CA ARG A 394 10.83 -3.67 32.30
C ARG A 394 11.66 -2.97 33.35
N GLY A 395 11.99 -1.68 33.14
CA GLY A 395 12.69 -0.87 34.12
C GLY A 395 11.94 -0.81 35.46
N LEU A 396 10.61 -0.62 35.39
CA LEU A 396 9.70 -0.67 36.54
C LEU A 396 9.76 -2.03 37.23
N ALA A 397 9.58 -3.13 36.49
CA ALA A 397 9.61 -4.48 37.04
C ALA A 397 10.95 -4.82 37.71
N HIS A 398 12.07 -4.45 37.08
CA HIS A 398 13.42 -4.66 37.63
C HIS A 398 13.71 -3.80 38.86
N ALA A 399 13.28 -2.53 38.87
CA ALA A 399 13.45 -1.67 40.04
C ALA A 399 12.69 -2.23 41.26
N LEU A 400 11.46 -2.71 41.04
CA LEU A 400 10.62 -3.33 42.06
C LEU A 400 11.22 -4.65 42.58
N HIS A 401 11.58 -5.56 41.69
CA HIS A 401 12.12 -6.88 42.07
C HIS A 401 13.56 -6.81 42.59
N GLY A 402 14.39 -5.91 42.07
CA GLY A 402 15.79 -5.80 42.41
C GLY A 402 16.03 -4.92 43.64
N ARG A 403 15.80 -3.61 43.53
CA ARG A 403 16.16 -2.64 44.58
C ARG A 403 15.19 -2.70 45.74
N VAL A 404 13.89 -2.60 45.48
CA VAL A 404 12.87 -2.52 46.54
C VAL A 404 12.77 -3.83 47.30
N GLN A 405 12.61 -4.96 46.59
CA GLN A 405 12.50 -6.26 47.25
C GLN A 405 13.76 -6.62 48.06
N THR A 406 14.96 -6.36 47.54
CA THR A 406 16.21 -6.65 48.26
C THR A 406 16.37 -5.75 49.48
N SER A 407 16.04 -4.46 49.38
CA SER A 407 16.09 -3.53 50.51
C SER A 407 15.08 -3.91 51.60
N LEU A 408 13.83 -4.18 51.23
CA LEU A 408 12.80 -4.63 52.18
C LEU A 408 13.17 -5.98 52.83
N ALA A 409 13.72 -6.92 52.07
CA ALA A 409 14.19 -8.21 52.60
C ALA A 409 15.39 -8.06 53.53
N ALA A 410 16.35 -7.18 53.21
CA ALA A 410 17.49 -6.89 54.06
C ALA A 410 17.05 -6.22 55.37
N ALA A 411 16.10 -5.28 55.32
CA ALA A 411 15.51 -4.66 56.49
C ALA A 411 14.76 -5.69 57.36
N PHE A 412 14.00 -6.59 56.74
CA PHE A 412 13.34 -7.71 57.42
C PHE A 412 14.35 -8.60 58.17
N LEU A 413 15.44 -9.02 57.51
CA LEU A 413 16.49 -9.86 58.12
C LEU A 413 17.24 -9.15 59.25
N ARG A 414 17.49 -7.84 59.13
CA ARG A 414 18.13 -7.03 60.19
C ARG A 414 17.24 -6.96 61.43
N LEU A 415 15.94 -6.74 61.27
CA LEU A 415 14.97 -6.74 62.38
C LEU A 415 14.82 -8.13 63.00
N GLU A 416 14.91 -9.21 62.21
CA GLU A 416 14.87 -10.59 62.72
C GLU A 416 16.09 -10.89 63.61
N ARG A 417 17.28 -10.42 63.20
CA ARG A 417 18.52 -10.56 63.96
C ARG A 417 18.51 -9.77 65.26
N ASP A 418 17.98 -8.55 65.26
CA ASP A 418 17.91 -7.69 66.44
C ASP A 418 16.92 -8.24 67.49
N ALA A 419 15.77 -8.74 67.02
CA ALA A 419 14.79 -9.43 67.85
C ALA A 419 15.35 -10.71 68.50
N ALA A 420 16.22 -11.45 67.80
CA ALA A 420 16.89 -12.63 68.35
C ALA A 420 17.93 -12.30 69.42
N GLN A 421 18.45 -11.06 69.45
CA GLN A 421 19.44 -10.58 70.42
C GLN A 421 18.82 -9.86 71.64
N SER A 422 17.48 -9.74 71.70
CA SER A 422 16.77 -9.01 72.77
C SER A 422 17.19 -7.53 72.93
N ALA A 423 17.78 -6.94 71.89
CA ALA A 423 18.02 -5.51 71.80
C ALA A 423 16.78 -4.89 71.15
N ASN A 424 16.13 -3.95 71.84
CA ASN A 424 15.05 -3.16 71.26
C ASN A 424 15.63 -1.78 70.98
N ASP A 425 16.44 -1.69 69.92
CA ASP A 425 17.16 -0.47 69.58
C ASP A 425 16.28 0.43 68.69
N ASP A 426 15.54 1.34 69.33
CA ASP A 426 14.66 2.30 68.67
C ASP A 426 15.42 3.14 67.61
N ALA A 427 16.73 3.34 67.76
CA ALA A 427 17.55 4.03 66.77
C ALA A 427 17.73 3.21 65.48
N LEU A 428 17.79 1.87 65.60
CA LEU A 428 17.88 0.94 64.49
C LEU A 428 16.55 0.89 63.71
N LEU A 429 15.42 1.00 64.42
CA LEU A 429 14.10 1.12 63.80
C LEU A 429 13.94 2.40 62.97
N VAL A 430 14.30 3.55 63.54
CA VAL A 430 14.20 4.85 62.85
C VAL A 430 15.12 4.91 61.63
N SER A 431 16.34 4.37 61.74
CA SER A 431 17.29 4.33 60.63
C SER A 431 16.84 3.40 59.49
N LEU A 432 16.29 2.23 59.80
CA LEU A 432 15.74 1.32 58.78
C LEU A 432 14.50 1.91 58.08
N GLN A 433 13.62 2.60 58.81
CA GLN A 433 12.49 3.29 58.20
C GLN A 433 12.96 4.41 57.25
N ALA A 434 13.97 5.19 57.65
CA ALA A 434 14.55 6.21 56.79
C ALA A 434 15.20 5.60 55.53
N GLU A 435 15.96 4.50 55.67
CA GLU A 435 16.60 3.77 54.56
C GLU A 435 15.55 3.23 53.55
N ILE A 436 14.45 2.65 54.04
CA ILE A 436 13.37 2.15 53.19
C ILE A 436 12.66 3.31 52.46
N LEU A 437 12.40 4.42 53.14
CA LEU A 437 11.79 5.59 52.52
C LEU A 437 12.68 6.24 51.49
N GLU A 438 13.99 6.30 51.75
CA GLU A 438 14.97 6.80 50.80
C GLU A 438 15.00 5.90 49.57
N VAL A 439 15.01 4.57 49.72
CA VAL A 439 14.94 3.63 48.59
C VAL A 439 13.64 3.76 47.80
N ILE A 440 12.51 4.00 48.47
CA ILE A 440 11.20 4.21 47.81
C ILE A 440 11.12 5.60 47.16
N ALA A 441 11.76 6.63 47.73
CA ALA A 441 11.80 7.99 47.19
C ALA A 441 12.80 8.12 46.04
N GLU A 442 13.90 7.38 46.09
CA GLU A 442 14.91 7.20 45.04
C GLU A 442 14.53 6.09 44.04
N LEU A 443 13.26 5.67 44.00
CA LEU A 443 12.70 5.00 42.83
C LEU A 443 12.66 6.01 41.67
N ASP A 444 13.82 6.43 41.21
CA ASP A 444 13.99 7.18 39.99
C ASP A 444 14.03 6.16 38.87
N PHE A 445 12.91 6.07 38.16
CA PHE A 445 12.67 5.14 37.05
C PHE A 445 13.43 5.53 35.77
N ARG A 446 14.52 6.30 35.91
CA ARG A 446 15.30 6.82 34.79
C ARG A 446 16.14 5.74 34.14
N ASP A 447 16.19 5.83 32.82
CA ASP A 447 16.92 4.95 31.93
C ASP A 447 18.42 4.87 32.29
N SER A 448 18.81 3.80 32.98
CA SER A 448 20.22 3.40 33.07
C SER A 448 20.78 3.22 31.66
N ALA A 449 21.99 3.73 31.38
CA ALA A 449 22.60 3.55 30.07
C ALA A 449 22.61 2.04 29.70
N PRO A 450 22.22 1.66 28.47
CA PRO A 450 22.23 0.26 28.07
C PRO A 450 23.62 -0.34 28.16
N GLU A 451 23.70 -1.64 28.47
CA GLU A 451 24.98 -2.36 28.33
C GLU A 451 25.48 -2.27 26.88
N SER A 452 26.80 -2.21 26.71
CA SER A 452 27.39 -2.24 25.37
C SER A 452 27.07 -3.56 24.68
N VAL A 453 26.74 -3.48 23.38
CA VAL A 453 26.39 -4.65 22.57
C VAL A 453 27.52 -5.70 22.58
N ASP A 454 28.78 -5.24 22.57
CA ASP A 454 29.96 -6.12 22.69
C ASP A 454 29.97 -6.94 23.99
N ARG A 455 29.52 -6.35 25.10
CA ARG A 455 29.42 -7.06 26.39
C ARG A 455 28.34 -8.13 26.34
N VAL A 456 27.17 -7.82 25.78
CA VAL A 456 26.08 -8.79 25.65
C VAL A 456 26.45 -9.94 24.71
N ILE A 457 27.15 -9.65 23.61
CA ILE A 457 27.71 -10.66 22.72
C ILE A 457 28.68 -11.58 23.47
N ALA A 458 29.63 -11.00 24.20
CA ALA A 458 30.62 -11.77 24.96
C ALA A 458 29.96 -12.65 26.04
N LEU A 459 28.99 -12.11 26.78
CA LEU A 459 28.22 -12.88 27.77
C LEU A 459 27.42 -14.01 27.13
N THR A 460 26.80 -13.77 25.98
CA THR A 460 26.06 -14.79 25.23
C THR A 460 27.00 -15.90 24.75
N GLN A 461 28.19 -15.55 24.24
CA GLN A 461 29.21 -16.53 23.85
C GLN A 461 29.69 -17.37 25.03
N ILE A 462 29.94 -16.77 26.19
CA ILE A 462 30.37 -17.48 27.39
C ILE A 462 29.28 -18.42 27.90
N ASN A 463 28.02 -17.98 27.95
CA ASN A 463 26.92 -18.78 28.48
C ASN A 463 26.61 -20.04 27.65
N TRP A 464 26.97 -20.03 26.37
CA TRP A 464 26.62 -21.09 25.42
C TRP A 464 27.84 -21.79 24.79
N SER A 465 29.07 -21.48 25.22
CA SER A 465 30.32 -21.96 24.61
C SER A 465 30.43 -23.48 24.52
N ASP A 466 29.83 -24.18 25.48
CA ASP A 466 29.93 -25.64 25.61
C ASP A 466 28.79 -26.37 24.88
N VAL A 467 27.83 -25.63 24.31
CA VAL A 467 26.59 -26.18 23.74
C VAL A 467 26.50 -25.90 22.23
N VAL A 468 26.92 -24.72 21.77
CA VAL A 468 26.74 -24.29 20.37
C VAL A 468 27.90 -23.39 19.91
N HIS A 469 28.28 -23.53 18.64
CA HIS A 469 29.25 -22.61 18.02
C HIS A 469 28.56 -21.31 17.57
N LEU A 470 28.94 -20.18 18.16
CA LEU A 470 28.38 -18.85 17.88
C LEU A 470 29.36 -17.97 17.08
N ASP A 471 28.97 -17.58 15.86
CA ASP A 471 29.67 -16.59 15.03
C ASP A 471 28.90 -15.26 15.02
N PHE A 472 29.54 -14.16 15.42
CA PHE A 472 28.94 -12.82 15.42
C PHE A 472 29.63 -11.93 14.41
N ARG A 473 28.83 -11.26 13.56
CA ARG A 473 29.32 -10.26 12.61
C ARG A 473 28.60 -8.94 12.82
N VAL A 474 29.33 -7.97 13.34
CA VAL A 474 28.85 -6.61 13.60
C VAL A 474 29.92 -5.64 13.14
N GLU A 475 29.60 -4.81 12.15
CA GLU A 475 30.53 -3.80 11.65
C GLU A 475 30.64 -2.61 12.61
N GLU A 476 31.79 -1.92 12.58
CA GLU A 476 32.07 -0.81 13.49
C GLU A 476 31.07 0.35 13.37
N HIS A 477 30.63 0.64 12.14
CA HIS A 477 29.64 1.68 11.88
C HIS A 477 28.26 1.35 12.51
N VAL A 478 27.92 0.06 12.60
CA VAL A 478 26.69 -0.42 13.28
C VAL A 478 26.82 -0.23 14.79
N LYS A 479 27.98 -0.51 15.37
CA LYS A 479 28.25 -0.28 16.80
C LYS A 479 28.13 1.21 17.16
N GLN A 480 28.60 2.09 16.28
CA GLN A 480 28.44 3.53 16.44
C GLN A 480 26.96 3.96 16.37
N ALA A 481 26.17 3.39 15.46
CA ALA A 481 24.72 3.66 15.42
C ALA A 481 24.03 3.23 16.73
N LEU A 482 24.39 2.06 17.27
CA LEU A 482 23.84 1.54 18.53
C LEU A 482 24.29 2.32 19.76
N SER A 483 25.48 2.95 19.74
CA SER A 483 25.93 3.80 20.85
C SER A 483 25.17 5.14 20.92
N VAL A 484 24.65 5.61 19.78
CA VAL A 484 23.83 6.84 19.67
C VAL A 484 22.36 6.56 20.02
N ASP A 485 21.78 5.45 19.56
CA ASP A 485 20.38 5.09 19.82
C ASP A 485 20.25 4.03 20.92
N SER A 486 20.14 4.50 22.17
CA SER A 486 20.04 3.64 23.35
C SER A 486 18.82 2.70 23.32
N LEU A 487 17.73 3.10 22.69
CA LEU A 487 16.52 2.27 22.59
C LEU A 487 16.76 1.07 21.68
N CYS A 488 17.34 1.31 20.50
CA CYS A 488 17.71 0.26 19.54
C CYS A 488 18.76 -0.70 20.15
N ALA A 489 19.74 -0.17 20.88
CA ALA A 489 20.73 -0.99 21.59
C ALA A 489 20.09 -1.95 22.60
N ARG A 490 19.11 -1.50 23.38
CA ARG A 490 18.37 -2.38 24.31
C ARG A 490 17.59 -3.45 23.58
N SER A 491 16.89 -3.10 22.49
CA SER A 491 16.16 -4.09 21.69
C SER A 491 17.10 -5.18 21.16
N VAL A 492 18.28 -4.81 20.67
CA VAL A 492 19.31 -5.77 20.21
C VAL A 492 19.81 -6.63 21.37
N ASN A 493 20.09 -6.02 22.52
CA ASN A 493 20.55 -6.72 23.72
C ASN A 493 19.52 -7.72 24.26
N ASP A 494 18.23 -7.46 24.08
CA ASP A 494 17.15 -8.37 24.47
C ASP A 494 16.93 -9.47 23.42
N LEU A 495 17.03 -9.13 22.12
CA LEU A 495 16.74 -10.05 21.02
C LEU A 495 17.85 -11.07 20.78
N ILE A 496 19.13 -10.70 20.90
CA ILE A 496 20.25 -11.62 20.65
C ILE A 496 20.16 -12.85 21.58
N PRO A 497 20.09 -12.71 22.92
CA PRO A 497 20.03 -13.86 23.81
C PRO A 497 18.77 -14.71 23.60
N GLU A 498 17.62 -14.07 23.37
CA GLU A 498 16.35 -14.77 23.15
C GLU A 498 16.34 -15.56 21.83
N LEU A 499 16.89 -14.99 20.75
CA LEU A 499 16.99 -15.70 19.46
C LEU A 499 17.98 -16.86 19.54
N VAL A 500 19.13 -16.69 20.19
CA VAL A 500 20.10 -17.78 20.44
C VAL A 500 19.47 -18.87 21.30
N PHE A 501 18.79 -18.49 22.39
CA PHE A 501 18.06 -19.43 23.25
C PHE A 501 17.01 -20.22 22.46
N ASN A 502 16.26 -19.55 21.58
CA ASN A 502 15.27 -20.21 20.74
C ASN A 502 15.90 -21.19 19.74
N SER A 503 17.00 -20.82 19.07
CA SER A 503 17.72 -21.71 18.15
C SER A 503 18.30 -22.93 18.87
N VAL A 504 18.84 -22.79 20.08
CA VAL A 504 19.35 -23.94 20.86
C VAL A 504 18.22 -24.79 21.45
N ARG A 505 17.31 -24.19 22.22
CA ARG A 505 16.27 -24.93 22.96
C ARG A 505 15.22 -25.55 22.03
N HIS A 506 14.72 -24.76 21.10
CA HIS A 506 13.61 -25.14 20.23
C HIS A 506 14.10 -25.66 18.87
N GLY A 507 15.17 -25.07 18.32
CA GLY A 507 15.79 -25.53 17.06
C GLY A 507 16.72 -26.74 17.23
N SER A 508 17.32 -26.91 18.42
CA SER A 508 18.42 -27.86 18.65
C SER A 508 19.60 -27.65 17.70
N ALA A 509 19.91 -26.37 17.44
CA ALA A 509 21.03 -25.95 16.61
C ALA A 509 22.38 -26.25 17.27
N THR A 510 23.37 -26.58 16.44
CA THR A 510 24.77 -26.82 16.80
C THR A 510 25.70 -25.70 16.32
N ALA A 511 25.26 -24.92 15.33
CA ALA A 511 25.93 -23.72 14.87
C ALA A 511 24.92 -22.59 14.64
N ILE A 512 25.22 -21.40 15.18
CA ILE A 512 24.39 -20.21 14.99
C ILE A 512 25.30 -19.06 14.54
N LYS A 513 24.82 -18.33 13.53
CA LYS A 513 25.45 -17.13 13.02
C LYS A 513 24.52 -15.94 13.22
N VAL A 514 25.04 -14.87 13.81
CA VAL A 514 24.30 -13.63 14.09
C VAL A 514 24.97 -12.49 13.32
N GLU A 515 24.18 -11.80 12.50
CA GLU A 515 24.64 -10.67 11.67
C GLU A 515 23.79 -9.43 11.98
N LEU A 516 24.46 -8.29 12.17
CA LEU A 516 23.86 -6.98 12.38
C LEU A 516 24.33 -6.03 11.29
N GLU A 517 23.41 -5.52 10.50
CA GLU A 517 23.68 -4.65 9.34
C GLU A 517 22.69 -3.47 9.32
N LEU A 518 23.14 -2.26 8.98
CA LEU A 518 22.21 -1.15 8.72
C LEU A 518 21.58 -1.35 7.33
N ALA A 519 20.26 -1.53 7.29
CA ALA A 519 19.53 -1.66 6.03
C ALA A 519 19.32 -0.28 5.37
N ASP A 520 19.10 0.75 6.20
CA ASP A 520 19.01 2.16 5.82
C ASP A 520 19.35 3.05 7.03
N THR A 521 19.22 4.36 6.89
CA THR A 521 19.52 5.35 7.95
C THR A 521 18.60 5.26 9.16
N ARG A 522 17.47 4.55 9.06
CA ARG A 522 16.46 4.46 10.13
C ARG A 522 16.15 3.02 10.55
N THR A 523 16.85 2.03 10.01
CA THR A 523 16.52 0.63 10.17
C THR A 523 17.76 -0.25 10.29
N LEU A 524 17.81 -1.01 11.37
CA LEU A 524 18.82 -2.05 11.61
C LEU A 524 18.24 -3.42 11.29
N CYS A 525 18.97 -4.22 10.52
CA CYS A 525 18.65 -5.61 10.23
C CYS A 525 19.44 -6.53 11.18
N LEU A 526 18.72 -7.32 11.98
CA LEU A 526 19.27 -8.41 12.78
C LEU A 526 18.91 -9.74 12.11
N THR A 527 19.92 -10.49 11.67
CA THR A 527 19.75 -11.79 11.04
C THR A 527 20.39 -12.88 11.89
N VAL A 528 19.61 -13.90 12.25
CA VAL A 528 20.08 -15.09 12.98
C VAL A 528 19.85 -16.31 12.09
N ILE A 529 20.94 -17.01 11.78
CA ILE A 529 20.94 -18.20 10.94
C ILE A 529 21.37 -19.39 11.80
N ASP A 530 20.56 -20.44 11.85
CA ASP A 530 20.85 -21.65 12.59
C ASP A 530 20.67 -22.92 11.74
N ASP A 531 21.32 -24.00 12.16
CA ASP A 531 21.27 -25.34 11.56
C ASP A 531 20.28 -26.28 12.28
N GLY A 532 19.34 -25.71 13.06
CA GLY A 532 18.35 -26.46 13.81
C GLY A 532 17.40 -27.27 12.92
N ILE A 533 17.07 -28.49 13.36
CA ILE A 533 16.36 -29.48 12.52
C ILE A 533 14.86 -29.53 12.85
N LYS A 534 14.46 -29.15 14.07
CA LYS A 534 13.08 -29.29 14.58
C LYS A 534 12.05 -28.45 13.82
N ASP A 535 10.82 -28.95 13.81
CA ASP A 535 9.73 -28.43 12.98
C ASP A 535 9.28 -27.02 13.43
N ILE A 536 9.29 -26.08 12.48
CA ILE A 536 9.28 -24.62 12.71
C ILE A 536 7.84 -24.10 12.89
N PHE A 537 6.84 -24.90 12.51
CA PHE A 537 5.43 -24.49 12.47
C PHE A 537 4.59 -24.97 13.66
N ALA A 538 5.22 -25.49 14.72
CA ALA A 538 4.50 -25.79 15.96
C ALA A 538 4.01 -24.48 16.61
N LYS A 539 2.75 -24.18 16.31
CA LYS A 539 1.88 -23.03 16.62
C LYS A 539 1.80 -22.59 18.10
N ARG A 540 2.92 -22.34 18.77
CA ARG A 540 2.93 -21.64 20.08
C ARG A 540 3.55 -20.26 19.92
N TYR A 541 2.68 -19.27 19.71
CA TYR A 541 2.99 -17.87 20.02
C TYR A 541 3.36 -17.80 21.51
N GLY A 542 4.65 -17.67 21.78
CA GLY A 542 5.20 -17.53 23.14
C GLY A 542 5.68 -16.12 23.40
N LEU A 543 6.21 -15.88 24.61
CA LEU A 543 6.80 -14.61 25.03
C LEU A 543 7.89 -14.08 24.06
N GLY A 544 8.71 -14.97 23.49
CA GLY A 544 9.74 -14.60 22.51
C GLY A 544 9.20 -14.08 21.17
N SER A 545 8.01 -14.52 20.74
CA SER A 545 7.35 -13.97 19.54
C SER A 545 6.74 -12.59 19.82
N ALA A 546 6.19 -12.38 21.01
CA ALA A 546 5.72 -11.05 21.44
C ALA A 546 6.89 -10.05 21.52
N LEU A 547 8.06 -10.48 22.02
CA LEU A 547 9.28 -9.66 22.01
C LEU A 547 9.64 -9.19 20.59
N LEU A 548 9.53 -10.07 19.60
CA LEU A 548 9.77 -9.72 18.20
C LEU A 548 8.73 -8.76 17.65
N ASP A 549 7.45 -8.99 17.93
CA ASP A 549 6.34 -8.13 17.45
C ASP A 549 6.42 -6.71 18.03
N ASP A 550 6.92 -6.55 19.26
CA ASP A 550 7.04 -5.25 19.92
C ASP A 550 8.32 -4.49 19.51
N SER A 551 9.43 -5.21 19.31
CA SER A 551 10.73 -4.60 18.98
C SER A 551 10.90 -4.27 17.50
N SER A 552 10.22 -4.99 16.60
CA SER A 552 10.54 -5.00 15.17
C SER A 552 9.44 -4.40 14.30
N LEU A 553 9.85 -3.69 13.25
CA LEU A 553 8.98 -3.21 12.17
C LEU A 553 8.35 -4.38 11.41
N SER A 554 9.14 -5.44 11.26
CA SER A 554 8.75 -6.71 10.68
C SER A 554 9.81 -7.76 11.04
N TRP A 555 9.37 -8.99 11.23
CA TRP A 555 10.27 -10.13 11.30
C TRP A 555 9.74 -11.27 10.44
N THR A 556 10.66 -12.07 9.92
CA THR A 556 10.32 -13.26 9.15
C THR A 556 11.21 -14.41 9.58
N ARG A 557 10.64 -15.61 9.61
CA ARG A 557 11.40 -16.84 9.81
C ARG A 557 11.16 -17.76 8.61
N THR A 558 12.23 -18.10 7.91
CA THR A 558 12.18 -18.97 6.73
C THR A 558 13.12 -20.15 6.89
N ARG A 559 12.78 -21.30 6.28
CA ARG A 559 13.66 -22.47 6.21
C ARG A 559 14.11 -22.66 4.77
N GLY A 560 15.42 -22.59 4.55
CA GLY A 560 16.05 -22.85 3.25
C GLY A 560 16.92 -24.10 3.35
N GLY A 561 16.38 -25.25 2.96
CA GLY A 561 17.08 -26.53 3.09
C GLY A 561 17.31 -26.90 4.57
N GLU A 562 18.58 -27.07 4.95
CA GLU A 562 18.99 -27.44 6.31
C GLU A 562 19.17 -26.23 7.26
N ARG A 563 18.91 -25.00 6.80
CA ARG A 563 19.09 -23.79 7.61
C ARG A 563 17.77 -23.08 7.89
N THR A 564 17.65 -22.57 9.10
CA THR A 564 16.59 -21.65 9.51
C THR A 564 17.16 -20.25 9.60
N THR A 565 16.48 -19.27 9.00
CA THR A 565 16.88 -17.86 9.05
C THR A 565 15.76 -17.05 9.66
N THR A 566 16.06 -16.36 10.75
CA THR A 566 15.19 -15.35 11.36
C THR A 566 15.78 -13.97 11.08
N THR A 567 15.01 -13.13 10.39
CA THR A 567 15.41 -11.75 10.07
C THR A 567 14.44 -10.79 10.74
N CYS A 568 14.96 -9.80 11.45
CA CYS A 568 14.18 -8.80 12.19
C CYS A 568 14.65 -7.40 11.78
N MET A 569 13.71 -6.53 11.42
CA MET A 569 13.98 -5.14 11.08
C MET A 569 13.64 -4.25 12.28
N LEU A 570 14.62 -3.58 12.86
CA LEU A 570 14.48 -2.78 14.07
C LEU A 570 14.54 -1.28 13.74
N PRO A 571 13.71 -0.43 14.36
CA PRO A 571 13.84 1.01 14.21
C PRO A 571 15.14 1.50 14.86
N CYS A 572 15.93 2.29 14.14
CA CYS A 572 17.18 2.87 14.61
C CYS A 572 17.23 4.37 14.27
N LEU A 573 17.80 5.21 15.12
CA LEU A 573 18.24 6.56 14.74
C LEU A 573 19.71 6.52 14.36
N HIS A 574 20.00 6.45 13.06
CA HIS A 574 21.31 6.85 12.57
C HIS A 574 21.22 8.28 12.06
N LEU A 575 21.89 9.20 12.76
CA LEU A 575 22.18 10.52 12.20
C LEU A 575 23.35 10.33 11.25
N ASP A 576 23.11 10.42 9.94
CA ASP A 576 24.18 10.62 8.99
C ASP A 576 24.94 11.87 9.43
N SER A 577 26.18 11.70 9.86
CA SER A 577 27.11 12.80 10.01
C SER A 577 27.39 13.34 8.61
N THR A 578 26.65 14.38 8.21
CA THR A 578 27.00 15.21 7.05
C THR A 578 28.38 15.80 7.17
#